data_AF-A0A1H7CDH0-F1
#
_entry.id   AF-A0A1H7CDH0-F1
#
_cell.length_a   1.000
_cell.length_b   1.000
_cell.length_c   1.000
_cell.angle_alpha   90.00
_cell.angle_beta   90.00
_cell.angle_gamma   90.00
#
_symmetry.space_group_name_H-M   'P 1'
#
loop_
_entity.id
_entity.type
_entity.pdbx_description
1 polymer ?
#
loop_
_entity_poly.entity_id
_entity_poly.type
_entity_poly.pdbx_seq_one_letter_code
_entity_poly.pdbx_strand_id
1 'polypeptide(L)'
;MKYIVTGCDGKLGGRVAGNMLEHISPKELIFTCPFLNRLNPEKKTNWESLGVTVSQANYDNVEEMAKAFEGGDRLYIVSAVTIGEIRIQQHKNVVDAAIKAGIKHITYTSFLGASNPAYEHVYVTPDHTATEKYIREKHEETGISYNFMQDNLYMENYLTTSVMLALMSENKWYTTAGEGKATFVPKDDVARLATALLLGKGKDNKTYLACGGESISQRDIVTLISELSGKHIEYCPVSHAEFFEYLDSVHIPRTATGDYSQSPVPWCGNDMVTNEASIAEGLMDVSSNAIELLTGQKPKTVREIAQNYSYIWEKNITNWKDIV
;
A
#
# COMPACT_ATOMS: atom_id res chain seq x y z
N MET A 1 -14.89 -17.32 14.74
CA MET A 1 -14.28 -17.22 13.40
C MET A 1 -12.99 -16.46 13.56
N LYS A 2 -11.84 -16.96 13.10
CA LYS A 2 -10.55 -16.28 13.25
C LYS A 2 -10.14 -15.51 12.00
N TYR A 3 -9.63 -14.31 12.20
CA TYR A 3 -9.18 -13.42 11.13
C TYR A 3 -7.67 -13.22 11.23
N ILE A 4 -7.00 -13.36 10.09
CA ILE A 4 -5.56 -13.17 9.98
C ILE A 4 -5.27 -11.87 9.21
N VAL A 5 -4.43 -11.02 9.79
CA VAL A 5 -3.92 -9.79 9.14
C VAL A 5 -2.41 -9.92 8.97
N THR A 6 -1.93 -9.99 7.74
CA THR A 6 -0.49 -9.99 7.46
C THR A 6 0.10 -8.57 7.42
N GLY A 7 1.43 -8.46 7.54
CA GLY A 7 2.15 -7.19 7.47
C GLY A 7 1.71 -6.17 8.54
N CYS A 8 1.35 -6.63 9.74
CA CYS A 8 0.82 -5.79 10.82
C CYS A 8 1.84 -4.80 11.41
N ASP A 9 3.12 -4.99 11.12
CA ASP A 9 4.24 -4.09 11.39
C ASP A 9 4.35 -2.95 10.36
N GLY A 10 3.73 -3.10 9.19
CA GLY A 10 3.72 -2.09 8.13
C GLY A 10 2.68 -0.99 8.31
N LYS A 11 2.78 0.06 7.49
CA LYS A 11 1.90 1.23 7.53
C LYS A 11 0.43 0.89 7.25
N LEU A 12 0.15 0.05 6.24
CA LEU A 12 -1.22 -0.34 5.91
C LEU A 12 -1.73 -1.48 6.81
N GLY A 13 -1.01 -2.59 6.89
CA GLY A 13 -1.43 -3.75 7.70
C GLY A 13 -1.59 -3.41 9.19
N GLY A 14 -0.77 -2.51 9.73
CA GLY A 14 -0.92 -2.01 11.09
C GLY A 14 -2.22 -1.23 11.35
N ARG A 15 -2.73 -0.50 10.33
CA ARG A 15 -4.04 0.19 10.40
C ARG A 15 -5.19 -0.81 10.32
N VAL A 16 -5.09 -1.78 9.42
CA VAL A 16 -6.08 -2.87 9.32
C VAL A 16 -6.16 -3.65 10.64
N ALA A 17 -5.02 -3.99 11.25
CA ALA A 17 -4.95 -4.62 12.56
C ALA A 17 -5.64 -3.77 13.65
N GLY A 18 -5.40 -2.45 13.66
CA GLY A 18 -6.08 -1.51 14.55
C GLY A 18 -7.61 -1.54 14.37
N ASN A 19 -8.10 -1.37 13.15
CA ASN A 19 -9.53 -1.42 12.84
C ASN A 19 -10.16 -2.77 13.23
N MET A 20 -9.44 -3.89 13.03
CA MET A 20 -9.95 -5.22 13.40
C MET A 20 -10.17 -5.37 14.91
N LEU A 21 -9.33 -4.74 15.75
CA LEU A 21 -9.50 -4.73 17.21
C LEU A 21 -10.77 -3.98 17.67
N GLU A 22 -11.27 -3.05 16.85
CA GLU A 22 -12.50 -2.32 17.13
C GLU A 22 -13.77 -3.13 16.80
N HIS A 23 -13.64 -4.18 16.00
CA HIS A 23 -14.77 -4.94 15.47
C HIS A 23 -14.82 -6.40 15.92
N ILE A 24 -13.67 -7.00 16.22
CA ILE A 24 -13.54 -8.43 16.52
C ILE A 24 -12.88 -8.61 17.89
N SER A 25 -13.34 -9.62 18.62
CA SER A 25 -12.71 -10.03 19.88
C SER A 25 -11.22 -10.31 19.65
N PRO A 26 -10.29 -9.74 20.44
CA PRO A 26 -8.86 -9.98 20.26
C PRO A 26 -8.46 -11.46 20.20
N LYS A 27 -9.19 -12.34 20.91
CA LYS A 27 -8.95 -13.81 20.92
C LYS A 27 -9.25 -14.49 19.58
N GLU A 28 -9.96 -13.81 18.69
CA GLU A 28 -10.26 -14.25 17.33
C GLU A 28 -9.32 -13.62 16.28
N LEU A 29 -8.32 -12.85 16.71
CA LEU A 29 -7.37 -12.18 15.83
C LEU A 29 -6.00 -12.84 15.85
N ILE A 30 -5.44 -12.99 14.65
CA ILE A 30 -4.06 -13.41 14.42
C ILE A 30 -3.38 -12.31 13.61
N PHE A 31 -2.35 -11.69 14.17
CA PHE A 31 -1.55 -10.68 13.48
C PHE A 31 -0.19 -11.26 13.12
N THR A 32 0.20 -11.10 11.85
CA THR A 32 1.49 -11.60 11.38
C THR A 32 2.35 -10.52 10.76
N CYS A 33 3.67 -10.70 10.87
CA CYS A 33 4.68 -9.90 10.20
C CYS A 33 5.87 -10.78 9.80
N PRO A 34 6.69 -10.37 8.81
CA PRO A 34 7.81 -11.20 8.35
C PRO A 34 8.89 -11.37 9.42
N PHE A 35 9.08 -10.39 10.31
CA PHE A 35 10.07 -10.44 11.37
C PHE A 35 9.55 -9.78 12.65
N LEU A 36 9.41 -10.57 13.72
CA LEU A 36 8.86 -10.07 14.99
C LEU A 36 9.73 -8.99 15.65
N ASN A 37 11.03 -8.97 15.38
CA ASN A 37 11.95 -7.96 15.90
C ASN A 37 11.76 -6.58 15.25
N ARG A 38 11.04 -6.48 14.13
CA ARG A 38 10.68 -5.20 13.48
C ARG A 38 9.38 -4.62 14.03
N LEU A 39 8.55 -5.44 14.68
CA LEU A 39 7.33 -4.97 15.30
C LEU A 39 7.68 -4.20 16.58
N ASN A 40 7.08 -3.02 16.75
CA ASN A 40 7.26 -2.22 17.96
C ASN A 40 6.95 -3.08 19.22
N PRO A 41 7.88 -3.20 20.18
CA PRO A 41 7.70 -4.09 21.35
C PRO A 41 6.51 -3.75 22.23
N GLU A 42 6.21 -2.47 22.42
CA GLU A 42 5.05 -2.02 23.20
C GLU A 42 3.75 -2.37 22.49
N LYS A 43 3.69 -2.15 21.16
CA LYS A 43 2.55 -2.52 20.32
C LYS A 43 2.28 -4.02 20.38
N LYS A 44 3.34 -4.84 20.26
CA LYS A 44 3.26 -6.30 20.39
C LYS A 44 2.72 -6.70 21.76
N THR A 45 3.34 -6.19 22.83
CA THR A 45 2.94 -6.52 24.21
C THR A 45 1.49 -6.14 24.48
N ASN A 46 1.06 -4.97 24.01
CA ASN A 46 -0.32 -4.51 24.13
C ASN A 46 -1.29 -5.49 23.43
N TRP A 47 -1.03 -5.85 22.17
CA TRP A 47 -1.85 -6.82 21.44
C TRP A 47 -1.93 -8.18 22.13
N GLU A 48 -0.80 -8.73 22.57
CA GLU A 48 -0.76 -10.02 23.27
C GLU A 48 -1.53 -9.96 24.61
N SER A 49 -1.43 -8.85 25.35
CA SER A 49 -2.18 -8.64 26.61
C SER A 49 -3.69 -8.58 26.43
N LEU A 50 -4.16 -8.13 25.25
CA LEU A 50 -5.57 -8.15 24.87
C LEU A 50 -6.03 -9.56 24.46
N GLY A 51 -5.09 -10.47 24.16
CA GLY A 51 -5.35 -11.84 23.75
C GLY A 51 -5.21 -12.10 22.25
N VAL A 52 -4.66 -11.15 21.48
CA VAL A 52 -4.31 -11.37 20.06
C VAL A 52 -3.17 -12.37 19.96
N THR A 53 -3.26 -13.29 18.99
CA THR A 53 -2.11 -14.13 18.63
C THR A 53 -1.21 -13.34 17.68
N VAL A 54 0.02 -13.02 18.12
CA VAL A 54 1.02 -12.38 17.25
C VAL A 54 2.03 -13.44 16.81
N SER A 55 2.31 -13.57 15.52
CA SER A 55 3.16 -14.63 14.98
C SER A 55 4.03 -14.16 13.81
N GLN A 56 5.20 -14.77 13.65
CA GLN A 56 6.03 -14.53 12.48
C GLN A 56 5.47 -15.31 11.28
N ALA A 57 5.39 -14.66 10.12
CA ALA A 57 5.04 -15.27 8.86
C ALA A 57 5.78 -14.57 7.72
N ASN A 58 7.00 -15.04 7.42
CA ASN A 58 7.72 -14.60 6.25
C ASN A 58 7.19 -15.33 4.99
N TYR A 59 6.89 -14.59 3.92
CA TYR A 59 6.36 -15.17 2.67
C TYR A 59 7.37 -16.07 1.94
N ASP A 60 8.66 -15.99 2.30
CA ASP A 60 9.69 -16.93 1.83
C ASP A 60 9.77 -18.21 2.67
N ASN A 61 9.09 -18.26 3.83
CA ASN A 61 9.09 -19.40 4.74
C ASN A 61 7.70 -20.05 4.87
N VAL A 62 7.48 -21.08 4.06
CA VAL A 62 6.21 -21.83 4.03
C VAL A 62 5.88 -22.50 5.37
N GLU A 63 6.88 -22.96 6.13
CA GLU A 63 6.64 -23.60 7.43
C GLU A 63 6.16 -22.61 8.49
N GLU A 64 6.73 -21.39 8.49
CA GLU A 64 6.25 -20.30 9.36
C GLU A 64 4.80 -19.95 9.03
N MET A 65 4.47 -19.78 7.75
CA MET A 65 3.11 -19.48 7.32
C MET A 65 2.12 -20.60 7.68
N ALA A 66 2.50 -21.86 7.49
CA ALA A 66 1.64 -23.00 7.83
C ALA A 66 1.26 -23.02 9.32
N LYS A 67 2.20 -22.66 10.22
CA LYS A 67 1.94 -22.53 11.65
C LYS A 67 1.11 -21.30 11.97
N ALA A 68 1.46 -20.15 11.39
CA ALA A 68 0.81 -18.87 11.67
C ALA A 68 -0.65 -18.83 11.19
N PHE A 69 -0.99 -19.60 10.15
CA PHE A 69 -2.34 -19.62 9.57
C PHE A 69 -3.25 -20.69 10.19
N GLU A 70 -2.76 -21.50 11.12
CA GLU A 70 -3.53 -22.58 11.74
C GLU A 70 -4.79 -22.06 12.47
N GLY A 71 -5.94 -22.66 12.12
CA GLY A 71 -7.23 -22.29 12.69
C GLY A 71 -7.79 -20.96 12.19
N GLY A 72 -7.17 -20.33 11.19
CA GLY A 72 -7.70 -19.14 10.51
C GLY A 72 -8.88 -19.46 9.60
N ASP A 73 -9.85 -18.55 9.53
CA ASP A 73 -11.00 -18.66 8.63
C ASP A 73 -10.90 -17.69 7.45
N ARG A 74 -10.40 -16.47 7.69
CA ARG A 74 -10.30 -15.39 6.68
C ARG A 74 -8.94 -14.70 6.78
N LEU A 75 -8.29 -14.50 5.63
CA LEU A 75 -6.94 -13.94 5.53
C LEU A 75 -6.95 -12.62 4.77
N TYR A 76 -6.32 -11.60 5.33
CA TYR A 76 -5.93 -10.41 4.60
C TYR A 76 -4.44 -10.47 4.23
N ILE A 77 -4.16 -10.39 2.94
CA ILE A 77 -2.82 -10.40 2.36
C ILE A 77 -2.45 -8.96 1.97
N VAL A 78 -1.53 -8.36 2.73
CA VAL A 78 -0.78 -7.19 2.25
C VAL A 78 0.24 -7.66 1.23
N SER A 79 0.33 -6.96 0.09
CA SER A 79 1.31 -7.25 -0.95
C SER A 79 2.74 -7.09 -0.43
N ALA A 80 3.64 -7.97 -0.84
CA ALA A 80 5.04 -7.91 -0.43
C ALA A 80 5.76 -6.68 -1.01
N VAL A 81 6.82 -6.24 -0.31
CA VAL A 81 7.60 -5.04 -0.69
C VAL A 81 8.56 -5.26 -1.86
N THR A 82 8.93 -6.52 -2.13
CA THR A 82 9.69 -6.91 -3.33
C THR A 82 8.86 -6.66 -4.59
N ILE A 83 9.45 -6.60 -5.78
CA ILE A 83 8.71 -6.41 -7.06
C ILE A 83 9.17 -7.49 -8.05
N GLY A 84 8.26 -7.92 -8.92
CA GLY A 84 8.51 -8.93 -9.96
C GLY A 84 8.42 -10.37 -9.47
N GLU A 85 9.20 -11.27 -10.08
CA GLU A 85 9.11 -12.73 -9.84
C GLU A 85 9.20 -13.13 -8.36
N ILE A 86 10.01 -12.43 -7.57
CA ILE A 86 10.14 -12.69 -6.13
C ILE A 86 8.80 -12.46 -5.42
N ARG A 87 8.12 -11.35 -5.72
CA ARG A 87 6.80 -11.05 -5.15
C ARG A 87 5.78 -12.08 -5.60
N ILE A 88 5.79 -12.45 -6.88
CA ILE A 88 4.87 -13.47 -7.43
C ILE A 88 5.02 -14.78 -6.65
N GLN A 89 6.25 -15.25 -6.45
CA GLN A 89 6.49 -16.48 -5.71
C GLN A 89 6.08 -16.37 -4.24
N GLN A 90 6.40 -15.25 -3.58
CA GLN A 90 5.97 -14.97 -2.21
C GLN A 90 4.45 -15.02 -2.08
N HIS A 91 3.71 -14.39 -2.99
CA HIS A 91 2.24 -14.41 -2.97
C HIS A 91 1.66 -15.80 -3.23
N LYS A 92 2.24 -16.57 -4.15
CA LYS A 92 1.85 -17.98 -4.37
C LYS A 92 2.00 -18.80 -3.09
N ASN A 93 3.14 -18.66 -2.40
CA ASN A 93 3.38 -19.37 -1.14
C ASN A 93 2.32 -19.03 -0.07
N VAL A 94 1.92 -17.75 0.03
CA VAL A 94 0.89 -17.31 0.98
C VAL A 94 -0.47 -17.92 0.66
N VAL A 95 -0.86 -17.89 -0.62
CA VAL A 95 -2.13 -18.45 -1.08
C VAL A 95 -2.18 -19.97 -0.84
N ASP A 96 -1.11 -20.68 -1.18
CA ASP A 96 -1.02 -22.12 -0.95
C ASP A 96 -1.04 -22.47 0.55
N ALA A 97 -0.33 -21.71 1.39
CA ALA A 97 -0.37 -21.88 2.83
C ALA A 97 -1.76 -21.62 3.42
N ALA A 98 -2.48 -20.60 2.92
CA ALA A 98 -3.84 -20.28 3.32
C ALA A 98 -4.80 -21.44 3.01
N ILE A 99 -4.75 -21.96 1.78
CA ILE A 99 -5.57 -23.09 1.33
C ILE A 99 -5.27 -24.34 2.17
N LYS A 100 -3.98 -24.64 2.39
CA LYS A 100 -3.56 -25.79 3.21
C LYS A 100 -4.02 -25.68 4.66
N ALA A 101 -4.04 -24.48 5.22
CA ALA A 101 -4.57 -24.21 6.56
C ALA A 101 -6.10 -24.25 6.63
N GLY A 102 -6.79 -24.38 5.50
CA GLY A 102 -8.24 -24.50 5.42
C GLY A 102 -8.99 -23.17 5.39
N ILE A 103 -8.28 -22.04 5.20
CA ILE A 103 -8.85 -20.69 5.11
C ILE A 103 -9.90 -20.63 4.00
N LYS A 104 -11.01 -19.93 4.25
CA LYS A 104 -12.18 -19.89 3.36
C LYS A 104 -12.29 -18.61 2.55
N HIS A 105 -11.59 -17.55 2.96
CA HIS A 105 -11.63 -16.26 2.29
C HIS A 105 -10.27 -15.57 2.27
N ILE A 106 -9.91 -14.98 1.12
CA ILE A 106 -8.74 -14.11 0.95
C ILE A 106 -9.17 -12.70 0.55
N THR A 107 -8.80 -11.69 1.33
CA THR A 107 -8.80 -10.30 0.89
C THR A 107 -7.36 -9.92 0.52
N TYR A 108 -7.11 -9.56 -0.74
CA TYR A 108 -5.77 -9.26 -1.24
C TYR A 108 -5.63 -7.79 -1.63
N THR A 109 -4.56 -7.15 -1.15
CA THR A 109 -4.13 -5.81 -1.57
C THR A 109 -3.46 -5.90 -2.93
N SER A 110 -4.18 -5.49 -3.96
CA SER A 110 -3.75 -5.42 -5.34
C SER A 110 -3.47 -3.96 -5.74
N PHE A 111 -3.18 -3.73 -7.01
CA PHE A 111 -2.92 -2.41 -7.58
C PHE A 111 -3.94 -2.06 -8.65
N LEU A 112 -4.28 -0.77 -8.77
CA LEU A 112 -5.19 -0.28 -9.80
C LEU A 112 -4.77 -0.75 -11.20
N GLY A 113 -5.66 -1.45 -11.88
CA GLY A 113 -5.40 -1.92 -13.24
C GLY A 113 -4.70 -3.27 -13.35
N ALA A 114 -4.56 -4.05 -12.25
CA ALA A 114 -3.95 -5.38 -12.20
C ALA A 114 -4.61 -6.51 -13.04
N SER A 115 -5.37 -6.17 -14.08
CA SER A 115 -5.81 -7.08 -15.16
C SER A 115 -6.21 -6.28 -16.43
N ASN A 116 -5.76 -5.04 -16.54
CA ASN A 116 -6.04 -4.16 -17.67
C ASN A 116 -4.73 -3.92 -18.44
N PRO A 117 -4.64 -4.31 -19.73
CA PRO A 117 -3.44 -4.12 -20.55
C PRO A 117 -2.92 -2.69 -20.62
N ALA A 118 -3.78 -1.69 -20.41
CA ALA A 118 -3.36 -0.28 -20.37
C ALA A 118 -2.33 0.00 -19.26
N TYR A 119 -2.30 -0.80 -18.19
CA TYR A 119 -1.42 -0.63 -17.02
C TYR A 119 -0.19 -1.56 -17.05
N GLU A 120 -0.01 -2.38 -18.09
CA GLU A 120 1.07 -3.38 -18.15
C GLU A 120 2.48 -2.77 -18.05
N HIS A 121 2.63 -1.52 -18.49
CA HIS A 121 3.88 -0.78 -18.43
C HIS A 121 4.20 -0.21 -17.03
N VAL A 122 3.23 -0.21 -16.10
CA VAL A 122 3.42 0.27 -14.74
C VAL A 122 4.19 -0.79 -13.95
N TYR A 123 5.31 -0.39 -13.35
CA TYR A 123 6.35 -1.32 -12.90
C TYR A 123 5.86 -2.43 -11.94
N VAL A 124 4.84 -2.14 -11.12
CA VAL A 124 4.25 -3.10 -10.17
C VAL A 124 3.08 -3.92 -10.76
N THR A 125 2.41 -3.45 -11.82
CA THR A 125 1.18 -4.09 -12.30
C THR A 125 1.36 -5.55 -12.75
N PRO A 126 2.47 -5.96 -13.42
CA PRO A 126 2.64 -7.35 -13.85
C PRO A 126 2.58 -8.37 -12.70
N ASP A 127 3.18 -8.06 -11.55
CA ASP A 127 3.21 -9.00 -10.42
C ASP A 127 1.87 -9.08 -9.67
N HIS A 128 1.13 -7.96 -9.57
CA HIS A 128 -0.24 -7.95 -9.09
C HIS A 128 -1.17 -8.71 -10.04
N THR A 129 -0.99 -8.56 -11.35
CA THR A 129 -1.75 -9.30 -12.37
C THR A 129 -1.54 -10.81 -12.24
N ALA A 130 -0.28 -11.23 -12.08
CA ALA A 130 0.05 -12.63 -11.86
C ALA A 130 -0.55 -13.17 -10.55
N THR A 131 -0.55 -12.36 -9.48
CA THR A 131 -1.14 -12.73 -8.19
C THR A 131 -2.65 -12.89 -8.26
N GLU A 132 -3.36 -11.91 -8.85
CA GLU A 132 -4.81 -12.00 -9.02
C GLU A 132 -5.21 -13.20 -9.89
N LYS A 133 -4.46 -13.44 -10.98
CA LYS A 133 -4.67 -14.63 -11.82
C LYS A 133 -4.52 -15.91 -11.02
N TYR A 134 -3.45 -16.03 -10.23
CA TYR A 134 -3.21 -17.21 -9.42
C TYR A 134 -4.31 -17.45 -8.37
N ILE A 135 -4.78 -16.41 -7.70
CA ILE A 135 -5.89 -16.53 -6.73
C ILE A 135 -7.18 -16.98 -7.44
N ARG A 136 -7.46 -16.48 -8.66
CA ARG A 136 -8.62 -16.95 -9.46
C ARG A 136 -8.51 -18.44 -9.81
N GLU A 137 -7.35 -18.88 -10.27
CA GLU A 137 -7.09 -20.30 -10.57
C GLU A 137 -7.30 -21.16 -9.31
N LYS A 138 -6.78 -20.73 -8.15
CA LYS A 138 -6.99 -21.43 -6.88
C LYS A 138 -8.44 -21.41 -6.38
N HIS A 139 -9.19 -20.37 -6.68
CA HIS A 139 -10.62 -20.34 -6.43
C HIS A 139 -11.34 -21.42 -7.26
N GLU A 140 -11.04 -21.54 -8.55
CA GLU A 140 -11.64 -22.57 -9.42
C GLU A 140 -11.30 -23.99 -8.95
N GLU A 141 -10.07 -24.20 -8.45
CA GLU A 141 -9.62 -25.51 -7.94
C GLU A 141 -10.23 -25.89 -6.58
N THR A 142 -10.39 -24.94 -5.67
CA THR A 142 -10.62 -25.22 -4.23
C THR A 142 -11.92 -24.64 -3.66
N GLY A 143 -12.55 -23.71 -4.39
CA GLY A 143 -13.70 -22.94 -3.92
C GLY A 143 -13.37 -21.84 -2.90
N ILE A 144 -12.09 -21.55 -2.63
CA ILE A 144 -11.71 -20.45 -1.71
C ILE A 144 -12.26 -19.11 -2.23
N SER A 145 -13.05 -18.41 -1.43
CA SER A 145 -13.59 -17.11 -1.83
C SER A 145 -12.50 -16.03 -1.77
N TYR A 146 -12.63 -14.97 -2.57
CA TYR A 146 -11.67 -13.87 -2.52
C TYR A 146 -12.28 -12.49 -2.76
N ASN A 147 -11.57 -11.45 -2.34
CA ASN A 147 -11.73 -10.08 -2.82
C ASN A 147 -10.39 -9.50 -3.23
N PHE A 148 -10.37 -8.82 -4.37
CA PHE A 148 -9.23 -7.98 -4.77
C PHE A 148 -9.54 -6.54 -4.42
N MET A 149 -8.65 -5.92 -3.65
CA MET A 149 -8.69 -4.49 -3.35
C MET A 149 -7.62 -3.83 -4.20
N GLN A 150 -8.00 -3.26 -5.34
CA GLN A 150 -7.07 -2.59 -6.24
C GLN A 150 -6.88 -1.16 -5.77
N ASP A 151 -5.76 -0.92 -5.10
CA ASP A 151 -5.44 0.38 -4.53
C ASP A 151 -4.96 1.34 -5.60
N ASN A 152 -5.46 2.57 -5.54
CA ASN A 152 -4.85 3.70 -6.22
C ASN A 152 -3.63 4.20 -5.41
N LEU A 153 -2.89 5.15 -5.96
CA LEU A 153 -1.69 5.73 -5.37
C LEU A 153 -1.98 6.38 -4.02
N TYR A 154 -1.16 6.08 -3.02
CA TYR A 154 -1.41 6.55 -1.66
C TYR A 154 -1.06 8.03 -1.48
N MET A 155 -2.00 8.84 -0.99
CA MET A 155 -1.81 10.28 -0.77
C MET A 155 -0.64 10.58 0.20
N GLU A 156 -0.38 9.73 1.20
CA GLU A 156 0.73 9.96 2.12
C GLU A 156 2.10 9.90 1.44
N ASN A 157 2.26 9.20 0.32
CA ASN A 157 3.55 9.17 -0.38
C ASN A 157 3.87 10.56 -0.94
N TYR A 158 2.85 11.29 -1.41
CA TYR A 158 2.97 12.66 -1.88
C TYR A 158 3.13 13.66 -0.73
N LEU A 159 2.49 13.42 0.41
CA LEU A 159 2.66 14.26 1.61
C LEU A 159 3.95 13.97 2.39
N THR A 160 4.70 12.92 2.04
CA THR A 160 5.96 12.54 2.69
C THR A 160 7.11 12.46 1.70
N THR A 161 7.28 11.33 1.00
CA THR A 161 8.36 11.08 0.03
C THR A 161 8.56 12.22 -0.96
N SER A 162 7.52 12.66 -1.65
CA SER A 162 7.67 13.70 -2.67
C SER A 162 8.02 15.06 -2.06
N VAL A 163 7.51 15.39 -0.86
CA VAL A 163 7.94 16.57 -0.09
C VAL A 163 9.43 16.47 0.28
N MET A 164 9.88 15.31 0.81
CA MET A 164 11.29 15.11 1.18
C MET A 164 12.22 15.35 -0.02
N LEU A 165 11.87 14.81 -1.18
CA LEU A 165 12.63 15.00 -2.42
C LEU A 165 12.64 16.45 -2.88
N ALA A 166 11.49 17.14 -2.79
CA ALA A 166 11.44 18.56 -3.09
C ALA A 166 12.34 19.37 -2.16
N LEU A 167 12.29 19.13 -0.84
CA LEU A 167 13.13 19.81 0.15
C LEU A 167 14.64 19.57 -0.09
N MET A 168 15.02 18.35 -0.49
CA MET A 168 16.41 18.03 -0.88
C MET A 168 16.89 18.79 -2.13
N SER A 169 15.94 19.22 -2.96
CA SER A 169 16.20 19.78 -4.29
C SER A 169 15.92 21.27 -4.32
N GLU A 170 16.20 21.97 -3.21
CA GLU A 170 15.99 23.40 -3.06
C GLU A 170 14.51 23.81 -3.28
N ASN A 171 13.58 22.98 -2.79
CA ASN A 171 12.13 23.08 -2.95
C ASN A 171 11.61 22.86 -4.38
N LYS A 172 12.34 22.12 -5.24
CA LYS A 172 11.87 21.74 -6.57
C LYS A 172 11.20 20.37 -6.57
N TRP A 173 9.92 20.33 -6.90
CA TRP A 173 9.16 19.11 -7.06
C TRP A 173 9.27 18.61 -8.50
N TYR A 174 10.25 17.74 -8.75
CA TYR A 174 10.38 17.06 -10.04
C TYR A 174 9.38 15.93 -10.17
N THR A 175 8.72 15.84 -11.32
CA THR A 175 7.72 14.79 -11.58
C THR A 175 7.49 14.55 -13.07
N THR A 176 7.08 13.34 -13.42
CA THR A 176 6.61 13.00 -14.79
C THR A 176 5.09 13.10 -14.94
N ALA A 177 4.36 13.50 -13.89
CA ALA A 177 2.89 13.54 -13.91
C ALA A 177 2.28 14.66 -14.76
N GLY A 178 3.08 15.62 -15.23
CA GLY A 178 2.59 16.74 -16.04
C GLY A 178 1.45 17.49 -15.34
N GLU A 179 0.34 17.72 -16.04
CA GLU A 179 -0.89 18.26 -15.42
C GLU A 179 -1.95 17.17 -15.18
N GLY A 180 -1.53 15.90 -15.23
CA GLY A 180 -2.40 14.76 -15.00
C GLY A 180 -2.97 14.76 -13.59
N LYS A 181 -4.11 14.08 -13.45
CA LYS A 181 -4.83 13.95 -12.18
C LYS A 181 -4.89 12.50 -11.75
N ALA A 182 -5.08 12.30 -10.45
CA ALA A 182 -5.37 11.01 -9.88
C ALA A 182 -6.35 11.14 -8.73
N THR A 183 -7.04 10.04 -8.46
CA THR A 183 -7.83 9.87 -7.23
C THR A 183 -6.98 9.23 -6.15
N PHE A 184 -5.99 9.96 -5.64
CA PHE A 184 -5.08 9.49 -4.59
C PHE A 184 -5.84 9.11 -3.34
N VAL A 185 -5.52 7.95 -2.75
CA VAL A 185 -6.29 7.37 -1.64
C VAL A 185 -5.51 7.42 -0.32
N PRO A 186 -6.10 7.91 0.78
CA PRO A 186 -5.50 7.77 2.12
C PRO A 186 -5.44 6.31 2.59
N LYS A 187 -4.33 5.89 3.20
CA LYS A 187 -4.15 4.53 3.75
C LYS A 187 -5.15 4.19 4.84
N ASP A 188 -5.63 5.18 5.60
CA ASP A 188 -6.70 4.95 6.57
C ASP A 188 -8.01 4.51 5.89
N ASP A 189 -8.31 5.06 4.72
CA ASP A 189 -9.53 4.74 3.96
C ASP A 189 -9.42 3.37 3.30
N VAL A 190 -8.24 3.07 2.75
CA VAL A 190 -7.88 1.73 2.26
C VAL A 190 -7.95 0.71 3.40
N ALA A 191 -7.43 1.02 4.59
CA ALA A 191 -7.51 0.13 5.74
C ALA A 191 -8.96 -0.13 6.16
N ARG A 192 -9.85 0.87 6.11
CA ARG A 192 -11.28 0.67 6.38
C ARG A 192 -11.93 -0.24 5.33
N LEU A 193 -11.60 -0.07 4.05
CA LEU A 193 -12.07 -0.95 2.98
C LEU A 193 -11.58 -2.39 3.16
N ALA A 194 -10.28 -2.58 3.40
CA ALA A 194 -9.68 -3.88 3.68
C ALA A 194 -10.36 -4.58 4.86
N THR A 195 -10.58 -3.87 5.97
CA THR A 195 -11.32 -4.36 7.13
C THR A 195 -12.75 -4.76 6.77
N ALA A 196 -13.48 -3.93 6.01
CA ALA A 196 -14.85 -4.23 5.58
C ALA A 196 -14.94 -5.51 4.73
N LEU A 197 -14.00 -5.68 3.79
CA LEU A 197 -13.90 -6.88 2.94
C LEU A 197 -13.50 -8.12 3.77
N LEU A 198 -12.52 -7.97 4.66
CA LEU A 198 -12.11 -9.03 5.55
C LEU A 198 -13.23 -9.49 6.48
N LEU A 199 -14.14 -8.59 6.87
CA LEU A 199 -15.35 -8.88 7.65
C LEU A 199 -16.53 -9.41 6.81
N GLY A 200 -16.36 -9.56 5.50
CA GLY A 200 -17.38 -10.13 4.61
C GLY A 200 -18.48 -9.18 4.16
N LYS A 201 -18.25 -7.86 4.20
CA LYS A 201 -19.20 -6.88 3.66
C LYS A 201 -19.21 -6.81 2.13
N GLY A 202 -18.13 -7.27 1.49
CA GLY A 202 -18.03 -7.39 0.03
C GLY A 202 -18.82 -8.59 -0.51
N LYS A 203 -19.14 -8.56 -1.81
CA LYS A 203 -19.56 -9.75 -2.54
C LYS A 203 -18.36 -10.64 -2.78
N ASP A 204 -18.51 -11.94 -2.61
CA ASP A 204 -17.43 -12.89 -2.91
C ASP A 204 -16.99 -12.78 -4.38
N ASN A 205 -15.69 -13.02 -4.58
CA ASN A 205 -15.01 -13.10 -5.88
C ASN A 205 -15.10 -11.81 -6.70
N LYS A 206 -15.14 -10.67 -6.01
CA LYS A 206 -15.20 -9.33 -6.62
C LYS A 206 -13.96 -8.50 -6.35
N THR A 207 -13.64 -7.69 -7.36
CA THR A 207 -12.66 -6.60 -7.29
C THR A 207 -13.34 -5.31 -6.85
N TYR A 208 -12.69 -4.58 -5.95
CA TYR A 208 -13.07 -3.27 -5.45
C TYR A 208 -11.92 -2.30 -5.67
N LEU A 209 -12.21 -1.15 -6.27
CA LEU A 209 -11.20 -0.11 -6.51
C LEU A 209 -11.14 0.82 -5.30
N ALA A 210 -9.98 0.90 -4.64
CA ALA A 210 -9.75 1.79 -3.51
C ALA A 210 -9.21 3.13 -4.04
N CYS A 211 -10.12 4.05 -4.35
CA CYS A 211 -9.80 5.35 -4.92
C CYS A 211 -10.15 6.47 -3.93
N GLY A 212 -9.41 7.58 -4.00
CA GLY A 212 -9.74 8.82 -3.30
C GLY A 212 -11.05 9.43 -3.78
N GLY A 213 -11.56 10.40 -3.00
CA GLY A 213 -12.82 11.09 -3.29
C GLY A 213 -12.69 12.24 -4.29
N GLU A 214 -11.48 12.61 -4.69
CA GLU A 214 -11.19 13.81 -5.48
C GLU A 214 -10.23 13.50 -6.63
N SER A 215 -10.52 14.05 -7.81
CA SER A 215 -9.60 14.10 -8.95
C SER A 215 -8.69 15.33 -8.81
N ILE A 216 -7.43 15.12 -8.44
CA ILE A 216 -6.49 16.18 -8.08
C ILE A 216 -5.13 15.95 -8.74
N SER A 217 -4.45 17.04 -9.15
CA SER A 217 -3.11 16.99 -9.74
C SER A 217 -2.01 17.08 -8.68
N GLN A 218 -0.78 16.68 -9.02
CA GLN A 218 0.36 16.94 -8.14
C GLN A 218 0.63 18.44 -7.96
N ARG A 219 0.33 19.28 -8.96
CA ARG A 219 0.43 20.76 -8.84
C ARG A 219 -0.50 21.30 -7.76
N ASP A 220 -1.72 20.80 -7.68
CA ASP A 220 -2.68 21.18 -6.65
C ASP A 220 -2.18 20.78 -5.26
N ILE A 221 -1.60 19.58 -5.14
CA ILE A 221 -0.98 19.09 -3.90
C ILE A 221 0.19 19.99 -3.49
N VAL A 222 1.08 20.34 -4.42
CA VAL A 222 2.21 21.25 -4.16
C VAL A 222 1.72 22.63 -3.71
N THR A 223 0.69 23.16 -4.37
CA THR A 223 0.08 24.44 -4.00
C THR A 223 -0.47 24.40 -2.58
N LEU A 224 -1.21 23.36 -2.22
CA LEU A 224 -1.72 23.16 -0.85
C LEU A 224 -0.58 23.07 0.18
N ILE A 225 0.49 22.32 -0.12
CA ILE A 225 1.63 22.19 0.80
C ILE A 225 2.35 23.54 0.95
N SER A 226 2.51 24.30 -0.13
CA SER A 226 3.06 25.66 -0.07
C SER A 226 2.21 26.60 0.78
N GLU A 227 0.88 26.54 0.65
CA GLU A 227 -0.06 27.29 1.50
C GLU A 227 0.12 26.93 2.99
N LEU A 228 0.18 25.65 3.32
CA LEU A 228 0.24 25.16 4.71
C LEU A 228 1.62 25.36 5.35
N SER A 229 2.69 25.24 4.56
CA SER A 229 4.07 25.31 5.06
C SER A 229 4.68 26.70 5.03
N GLY A 230 4.11 27.62 4.24
CA GLY A 230 4.73 28.91 3.92
C GLY A 230 6.00 28.82 3.06
N LYS A 231 6.36 27.62 2.58
CA LYS A 231 7.51 27.40 1.69
C LYS A 231 7.09 27.53 0.24
N HIS A 232 7.90 28.22 -0.56
CA HIS A 232 7.72 28.22 -2.01
C HIS A 232 8.28 26.93 -2.59
N ILE A 233 7.40 26.00 -2.98
CA ILE A 233 7.76 24.76 -3.67
C ILE A 233 7.47 24.96 -5.15
N GLU A 234 8.50 24.86 -5.97
CA GLU A 234 8.39 24.97 -7.42
C GLU A 234 7.89 23.64 -8.00
N TYR A 235 6.83 23.67 -8.81
CA TYR A 235 6.35 22.49 -9.52
C TYR A 235 7.08 22.34 -10.86
N CYS A 236 7.90 21.29 -10.99
CA CYS A 236 8.81 21.08 -12.12
C CYS A 236 8.45 19.79 -12.88
N PRO A 237 7.48 19.83 -13.81
CA PRO A 237 7.22 18.69 -14.68
C PRO A 237 8.41 18.49 -15.63
N VAL A 238 8.91 17.26 -15.72
CA VAL A 238 10.10 16.88 -16.50
C VAL A 238 9.86 15.61 -17.31
N SER A 239 10.73 15.33 -18.26
CA SER A 239 10.70 14.06 -19.01
C SER A 239 11.08 12.87 -18.11
N HIS A 240 10.78 11.65 -18.59
CA HIS A 240 11.17 10.42 -17.88
C HIS A 240 12.69 10.35 -17.67
N ALA A 241 13.47 10.74 -18.69
CA ALA A 241 14.93 10.71 -18.63
C ALA A 241 15.46 11.68 -17.57
N GLU A 242 14.97 12.91 -17.55
CA GLU A 242 15.37 13.93 -16.57
C GLU A 242 14.96 13.53 -15.15
N PHE A 243 13.77 12.95 -14.96
CA PHE A 243 13.37 12.48 -13.62
C PHE A 243 14.27 11.33 -13.17
N PHE A 244 14.57 10.40 -14.06
CA PHE A 244 15.51 9.32 -13.80
C PHE A 244 16.93 9.84 -13.47
N GLU A 245 17.45 10.84 -14.18
CA GLU A 245 18.74 11.47 -13.87
C GLU A 245 18.74 12.11 -12.48
N TYR A 246 17.65 12.80 -12.13
CA TYR A 246 17.46 13.36 -10.80
C TYR A 246 17.47 12.25 -9.72
N LEU A 247 16.68 11.19 -9.88
CA LEU A 247 16.62 10.09 -8.91
C LEU A 247 17.98 9.41 -8.71
N ASP A 248 18.76 9.24 -9.78
CA ASP A 248 20.13 8.70 -9.70
C ASP A 248 21.05 9.65 -8.91
N SER A 249 20.93 10.97 -9.13
CA SER A 249 21.74 11.97 -8.45
C SER A 249 21.55 11.99 -6.92
N VAL A 250 20.39 11.53 -6.45
CA VAL A 250 20.07 11.37 -5.02
C VAL A 250 20.13 9.91 -4.56
N HIS A 251 20.82 9.05 -5.29
CA HIS A 251 21.07 7.65 -4.95
C HIS A 251 19.81 6.78 -4.78
N ILE A 252 18.73 7.08 -5.52
CA ILE A 252 17.56 6.21 -5.57
C ILE A 252 17.81 5.10 -6.60
N PRO A 253 17.81 3.82 -6.19
CA PRO A 253 18.07 2.74 -7.11
C PRO A 253 16.95 2.58 -8.14
N ARG A 254 17.26 2.13 -9.35
CA ARG A 254 16.27 1.87 -10.41
C ARG A 254 15.27 0.78 -10.03
N THR A 255 15.71 -0.28 -9.33
CA THR A 255 14.91 -1.47 -9.03
C THR A 255 14.68 -1.65 -7.53
N ALA A 256 13.63 -2.40 -7.18
CA ALA A 256 13.26 -2.69 -5.79
C ALA A 256 14.35 -3.44 -4.99
N THR A 257 15.28 -4.11 -5.67
CA THR A 257 16.37 -4.88 -5.06
C THR A 257 17.73 -4.17 -5.14
N GLY A 258 17.75 -2.89 -5.53
CA GLY A 258 18.98 -2.10 -5.59
C GLY A 258 19.51 -1.71 -4.20
N ASP A 259 20.61 -0.95 -4.19
CA ASP A 259 21.21 -0.46 -2.95
C ASP A 259 20.48 0.77 -2.40
N TYR A 260 19.90 0.63 -1.21
CA TYR A 260 19.22 1.70 -0.48
C TYR A 260 20.08 2.30 0.65
N SER A 261 21.36 1.94 0.75
CA SER A 261 22.24 2.39 1.83
C SER A 261 22.30 3.92 1.90
N GLN A 262 22.36 4.58 0.74
CA GLN A 262 22.38 6.04 0.57
C GLN A 262 21.05 6.65 0.13
N SER A 263 20.04 5.82 -0.15
CA SER A 263 18.78 6.33 -0.69
C SER A 263 18.00 7.13 0.36
N PRO A 264 17.51 8.34 0.03
CA PRO A 264 16.74 9.19 0.95
C PRO A 264 15.30 8.69 1.13
N VAL A 265 14.84 7.75 0.30
CA VAL A 265 13.47 7.23 0.30
C VAL A 265 13.46 5.71 0.11
N PRO A 266 12.43 4.97 0.55
CA PRO A 266 12.39 3.51 0.48
C PRO A 266 11.74 3.01 -0.83
N TRP A 267 11.87 3.77 -1.92
CA TRP A 267 11.21 3.47 -3.21
C TRP A 267 12.23 3.43 -4.34
N CYS A 268 11.94 2.67 -5.40
CA CYS A 268 12.81 2.58 -6.57
C CYS A 268 12.34 3.47 -7.71
N GLY A 269 13.28 3.90 -8.55
CA GLY A 269 13.00 4.84 -9.63
C GLY A 269 12.02 4.30 -10.67
N ASN A 270 12.07 3.02 -11.02
CA ASN A 270 11.14 2.46 -12.01
C ASN A 270 9.68 2.55 -11.53
N ASP A 271 9.44 2.29 -10.25
CA ASP A 271 8.12 2.41 -9.64
C ASP A 271 7.66 3.88 -9.62
N MET A 272 8.52 4.78 -9.16
CA MET A 272 8.20 6.21 -9.09
C MET A 272 7.88 6.80 -10.47
N VAL A 273 8.75 6.58 -11.47
CA VAL A 273 8.58 7.15 -12.82
C VAL A 273 7.34 6.61 -13.51
N THR A 274 7.09 5.28 -13.44
CA THR A 274 5.96 4.69 -14.17
C THR A 274 4.62 5.01 -13.52
N ASN A 275 4.54 5.09 -12.19
CA ASN A 275 3.34 5.54 -11.50
C ASN A 275 3.02 7.00 -11.85
N GLU A 276 4.01 7.89 -11.86
CA GLU A 276 3.80 9.28 -12.22
C GLU A 276 3.47 9.48 -13.70
N ALA A 277 4.11 8.74 -14.59
CA ALA A 277 3.76 8.73 -16.01
C ALA A 277 2.28 8.31 -16.22
N SER A 278 1.82 7.31 -15.46
CA SER A 278 0.42 6.87 -15.51
C SER A 278 -0.57 7.94 -15.05
N ILE A 279 -0.16 8.86 -14.17
CA ILE A 279 -0.96 10.04 -13.81
C ILE A 279 -1.09 10.96 -15.02
N ALA A 280 0.01 11.23 -15.74
CA ALA A 280 0.00 12.06 -16.95
C ALA A 280 -0.88 11.45 -18.06
N GLU A 281 -0.92 10.14 -18.16
CA GLU A 281 -1.76 9.38 -19.10
C GLU A 281 -3.25 9.32 -18.69
N GLY A 282 -3.60 9.80 -17.49
CA GLY A 282 -4.97 9.76 -16.96
C GLY A 282 -5.41 8.39 -16.45
N LEU A 283 -4.50 7.41 -16.36
CA LEU A 283 -4.82 6.06 -15.89
C LEU A 283 -5.12 6.00 -14.38
N MET A 284 -4.69 7.01 -13.63
CA MET A 284 -4.89 7.06 -12.17
C MET A 284 -6.10 7.91 -11.75
N ASP A 285 -6.79 8.57 -12.70
CA ASP A 285 -7.98 9.37 -12.44
C ASP A 285 -9.27 8.53 -12.55
N VAL A 286 -9.43 7.59 -11.61
CA VAL A 286 -10.51 6.61 -11.63
C VAL A 286 -11.47 6.83 -10.47
N SER A 287 -12.73 7.12 -10.76
CA SER A 287 -13.75 7.26 -9.72
C SER A 287 -14.24 5.89 -9.22
N SER A 288 -14.34 5.73 -7.90
CA SER A 288 -14.96 4.57 -7.25
C SER A 288 -15.67 5.00 -5.98
N ASN A 289 -16.81 4.38 -5.69
CA ASN A 289 -17.54 4.56 -4.44
C ASN A 289 -17.39 3.37 -3.48
N ALA A 290 -16.47 2.43 -3.75
CA ALA A 290 -16.32 1.19 -2.97
C ALA A 290 -16.08 1.45 -1.48
N ILE A 291 -15.26 2.46 -1.15
CA ILE A 291 -14.96 2.86 0.23
C ILE A 291 -16.24 3.34 0.92
N GLU A 292 -16.97 4.29 0.33
CA GLU A 292 -18.23 4.78 0.91
C GLU A 292 -19.28 3.68 1.04
N LEU A 293 -19.43 2.86 -0.01
CA LEU A 293 -20.41 1.78 -0.05
C LEU A 293 -20.19 0.74 1.06
N LEU A 294 -18.95 0.33 1.31
CA LEU A 294 -18.64 -0.76 2.24
C LEU A 294 -18.32 -0.30 3.67
N THR A 295 -17.89 0.95 3.82
CA THR A 295 -17.49 1.50 5.13
C THR A 295 -18.50 2.49 5.69
N GLY A 296 -19.39 3.04 4.87
CA GLY A 296 -20.31 4.13 5.23
C GLY A 296 -19.64 5.49 5.34
N GLN A 297 -18.36 5.62 4.97
CA GLN A 297 -17.58 6.85 5.05
C GLN A 297 -16.97 7.19 3.71
N LYS A 298 -17.08 8.44 3.29
CA LYS A 298 -16.37 8.95 2.12
C LYS A 298 -14.85 8.90 2.34
N PRO A 299 -14.05 8.71 1.29
CA PRO A 299 -12.61 8.90 1.38
C PRO A 299 -12.30 10.34 1.79
N LYS A 300 -11.27 10.52 2.62
CA LYS A 300 -10.81 11.85 3.03
C LYS A 300 -10.09 12.54 1.87
N THR A 301 -10.26 13.84 1.83
CA THR A 301 -9.58 14.76 0.91
C THR A 301 -8.12 14.96 1.33
N VAL A 302 -7.28 15.44 0.41
CA VAL A 302 -5.89 15.80 0.76
C VAL A 302 -5.84 16.89 1.83
N ARG A 303 -6.76 17.86 1.78
CA ARG A 303 -6.80 18.98 2.74
C ARG A 303 -7.11 18.51 4.15
N GLU A 304 -7.97 17.49 4.30
CA GLU A 304 -8.30 16.90 5.61
C GLU A 304 -7.14 16.15 6.25
N ILE A 305 -6.22 15.59 5.46
CA ILE A 305 -5.12 14.77 6.00
C ILE A 305 -3.74 15.44 5.95
N ALA A 306 -3.56 16.50 5.16
CA ALA A 306 -2.26 17.14 4.95
C ALA A 306 -1.56 17.52 6.27
N GLN A 307 -2.29 18.11 7.21
CA GLN A 307 -1.73 18.56 8.49
C GLN A 307 -1.15 17.40 9.33
N ASN A 308 -1.63 16.17 9.15
CA ASN A 308 -1.08 15.00 9.85
C ASN A 308 0.37 14.71 9.45
N TYR A 309 0.82 15.25 8.31
CA TYR A 309 2.15 15.07 7.74
C TYR A 309 2.98 16.36 7.81
N SER A 310 2.51 17.41 8.50
CA SER A 310 3.19 18.70 8.51
C SER A 310 4.58 18.67 9.12
N TYR A 311 4.82 17.71 10.02
CA TYR A 311 6.11 17.47 10.61
C TYR A 311 7.22 17.24 9.57
N ILE A 312 6.90 16.78 8.35
CA ILE A 312 7.88 16.60 7.26
C ILE A 312 8.47 17.97 6.88
N TRP A 313 7.62 18.96 6.56
CA TRP A 313 8.11 20.27 6.13
C TRP A 313 8.43 21.22 7.29
N GLU A 314 7.81 21.06 8.46
CA GLU A 314 8.14 21.82 9.67
C GLU A 314 9.53 21.47 10.19
N LYS A 315 9.90 20.18 10.16
CA LYS A 315 11.21 19.71 10.63
C LYS A 315 12.24 19.58 9.50
N ASN A 316 11.87 19.91 8.26
CA ASN A 316 12.70 19.74 7.06
C ASN A 316 13.27 18.31 6.94
N ILE A 317 12.41 17.31 7.12
CA ILE A 317 12.80 15.90 6.96
C ILE A 317 13.10 15.65 5.49
N THR A 318 14.26 15.04 5.24
CA THR A 318 14.74 14.70 3.89
C THR A 318 15.15 13.23 3.77
N ASN A 319 15.12 12.46 4.85
CA ASN A 319 15.41 11.04 4.85
C ASN A 319 14.29 10.24 5.52
N TRP A 320 13.86 9.17 4.88
CA TRP A 320 12.78 8.31 5.40
C TRP A 320 13.11 7.63 6.73
N LYS A 321 14.40 7.47 7.05
CA LYS A 321 14.86 6.92 8.34
C LYS A 321 14.59 7.87 9.52
N ASP A 322 14.36 9.15 9.23
CA ASP A 322 14.03 10.17 10.24
C ASP A 322 12.51 10.37 10.41
N ILE A 323 11.70 9.63 9.65
CA ILE A 323 10.25 9.57 9.85
C ILE A 323 9.97 8.67 11.06
N VAL A 324 9.51 9.31 12.14
CA VAL A 324 9.05 8.64 13.37
C VAL A 324 7.62 8.15 13.21
#